data_AF-A0ABD6C926-F1
#
_entry.id   AF-A0ABD6C926-F1
#
_cell.length_a   1.000
_cell.length_b   1.000
_cell.length_c   1.000
_cell.angle_alpha   90.00
_cell.angle_beta   90.00
_cell.angle_gamma   90.00
#
_symmetry.space_group_name_H-M   'P 1'
#
loop_
_entity.id
_entity.type
_entity.pdbx_description
1 polymer ?
#
loop_
_entity_poly.entity_id
_entity_poly.type
_entity_poly.pdbx_seq_one_letter_code
_entity_poly.pdbx_strand_id
1 'polypeptide(L)'
;MSENGGIRSCSDAVGGTARLQRDGASRDDLFEALAHARRRRSLAYLRATEEDVAVDELAKHVATAERSGGETVTAADRQRVATSLYHAHLPKLVDAGLVAWQDPDERDRVTTTRAGQSLPTELSWMPSSSDTGGE
;
A
#
# COMPACT_ATOMS: atom_id res chain seq x y z
N MET A 1 -22.60 31.75 38.36
CA MET A 1 -23.00 31.07 37.12
C MET A 1 -21.92 31.35 36.10
N SER A 2 -21.07 30.33 35.93
CA SER A 2 -19.96 30.19 34.99
C SER A 2 -20.37 30.46 33.53
N GLU A 3 -19.57 31.25 32.80
CA GLU A 3 -18.57 30.82 31.79
C GLU A 3 -19.13 30.90 30.36
N ASN A 4 -18.61 31.82 29.56
CA ASN A 4 -18.17 31.57 28.18
C ASN A 4 -17.62 32.85 27.55
N GLY A 5 -16.32 32.88 27.34
CA GLY A 5 -15.70 34.02 26.67
C GLY A 5 -14.19 33.90 26.63
N GLY A 6 -13.67 33.05 25.76
CA GLY A 6 -12.31 33.20 25.29
C GLY A 6 -11.60 31.89 25.00
N ILE A 7 -11.51 31.54 23.73
CA ILE A 7 -10.27 30.97 23.22
C ILE A 7 -9.99 31.59 21.84
N ARG A 8 -9.13 32.61 21.84
CA ARG A 8 -8.21 32.86 20.73
C ARG A 8 -7.00 31.97 21.02
N SER A 9 -6.47 31.26 20.03
CA SER A 9 -5.03 31.31 19.71
C SER A 9 -4.70 30.33 18.58
N CYS A 10 -4.27 30.89 17.46
CA CYS A 10 -3.26 30.30 16.60
C CYS A 10 -1.92 30.27 17.37
N SER A 11 -1.31 29.10 17.52
CA SER A 11 0.11 29.03 17.88
C SER A 11 0.74 27.81 17.22
N ASP A 12 1.56 28.10 16.22
CA ASP A 12 2.74 27.29 15.93
C ASP A 12 3.62 27.23 17.19
N ALA A 13 4.11 26.03 17.51
CA ALA A 13 5.48 25.76 17.93
C ALA A 13 5.64 24.32 18.45
N VAL A 14 6.53 23.59 17.77
CA VAL A 14 7.62 22.77 18.33
C VAL A 14 7.26 21.65 19.30
N GLY A 15 7.59 20.42 18.92
CA GLY A 15 7.88 19.36 19.89
C GLY A 15 7.71 17.97 19.31
N GLY A 16 8.81 17.23 19.19
CA GLY A 16 8.79 15.85 18.73
C GLY A 16 7.85 14.98 19.57
N THR A 17 6.87 14.37 18.91
CA THR A 17 6.04 13.31 19.46
C THR A 17 6.27 12.01 18.68
N ALA A 18 7.53 11.59 18.61
CA ALA A 18 7.88 10.23 18.20
C ALA A 18 7.64 9.26 19.38
N ARG A 19 6.39 9.14 19.84
CA ARG A 19 5.94 8.01 20.66
C ARG A 19 4.42 8.04 20.75
N LEU A 20 3.79 7.04 20.12
CA LEU A 20 2.36 6.69 20.20
C LEU A 20 1.39 7.39 19.22
N GLN A 21 1.69 7.31 17.91
CA GLN A 21 0.71 7.44 16.81
C GLN A 21 0.57 6.10 16.05
N ARG A 22 0.62 4.96 16.76
CA ARG A 22 0.88 3.65 16.14
C ARG A 22 -0.33 2.82 15.69
N ASP A 23 -1.56 3.22 15.98
CA ASP A 23 -2.74 2.42 15.56
C ASP A 23 -3.63 3.14 14.53
N GLY A 24 -3.67 4.48 14.53
CA GLY A 24 -4.39 5.27 13.51
C GLY A 24 -3.58 5.43 12.23
N ALA A 25 -2.38 6.02 12.32
CA ALA A 25 -1.51 6.22 11.15
C ALA A 25 -1.12 4.88 10.50
N SER A 26 -0.77 3.86 11.30
CA SER A 26 -0.45 2.51 10.78
C SER A 26 -1.62 1.88 9.99
N ARG A 27 -2.85 2.08 10.45
CA ARG A 27 -4.03 1.48 9.81
C ARG A 27 -4.50 2.29 8.60
N ASP A 28 -4.49 3.61 8.70
CA ASP A 28 -4.83 4.52 7.59
C ASP A 28 -3.79 4.42 6.47
N ASP A 29 -2.49 4.40 6.80
CA ASP A 29 -1.40 4.18 5.82
C ASP A 29 -1.52 2.81 5.15
N LEU A 30 -1.92 1.78 5.90
CA LEU A 30 -2.21 0.45 5.37
C LEU A 30 -3.40 0.46 4.41
N PHE A 31 -4.51 1.13 4.77
CA PHE A 31 -5.68 1.26 3.92
C PHE A 31 -5.35 2.03 2.63
N GLU A 32 -4.62 3.14 2.75
CA GLU A 32 -4.12 3.91 1.61
C GLU A 32 -3.22 3.04 0.71
N ALA A 33 -2.30 2.29 1.30
CA ALA A 33 -1.45 1.35 0.57
C ALA A 33 -2.25 0.22 -0.12
N LEU A 34 -3.43 -0.13 0.37
CA LEU A 34 -4.27 -1.18 -0.24
C LEU A 34 -5.45 -0.66 -1.07
N ALA A 35 -5.67 0.65 -1.13
CA ALA A 35 -6.78 1.25 -1.88
C ALA A 35 -6.75 0.93 -3.38
N HIS A 36 -5.56 0.82 -3.97
CA HIS A 36 -5.40 0.61 -5.42
C HIS A 36 -5.32 -0.88 -5.79
N ALA A 37 -6.09 -1.28 -6.82
CA ALA A 37 -6.18 -2.67 -7.27
C ALA A 37 -4.80 -3.30 -7.61
N ARG A 38 -3.92 -2.55 -8.29
CA ARG A 38 -2.54 -3.01 -8.58
C ARG A 38 -1.73 -3.35 -7.33
N ARG A 39 -1.87 -2.56 -6.25
CA ARG A 39 -1.15 -2.81 -4.98
C ARG A 39 -1.66 -4.08 -4.32
N ARG A 40 -2.99 -4.27 -4.28
CA ARG A 40 -3.60 -5.51 -3.78
C ARG A 40 -3.18 -6.74 -4.58
N ARG A 41 -3.21 -6.67 -5.92
CA ARG A 41 -2.79 -7.78 -6.78
C ARG A 41 -1.31 -8.11 -6.61
N SER A 42 -0.46 -7.07 -6.54
CA SER A 42 0.97 -7.26 -6.34
C SER A 42 1.25 -7.97 -5.02
N LEU A 43 0.68 -7.47 -3.94
CA LEU A 43 0.82 -8.07 -2.62
C LEU A 43 0.26 -9.50 -2.58
N ALA A 44 -0.93 -9.75 -3.17
CA ALA A 44 -1.51 -11.08 -3.21
C ALA A 44 -0.60 -12.10 -3.93
N TYR A 45 0.02 -11.69 -5.04
CA TYR A 45 0.97 -12.52 -5.75
C TYR A 45 2.23 -12.79 -4.93
N LEU A 46 2.84 -11.75 -4.35
CA LEU A 46 4.05 -11.89 -3.54
C LEU A 46 3.82 -12.74 -2.27
N ARG A 47 2.61 -12.70 -1.70
CA ARG A 47 2.23 -13.56 -0.57
C ARG A 47 2.12 -15.03 -0.97
N ALA A 48 1.60 -15.29 -2.18
CA ALA A 48 1.41 -16.65 -2.69
C ALA A 48 2.72 -17.32 -3.10
N THR A 49 3.69 -16.55 -3.59
CA THR A 49 4.99 -17.10 -4.02
C THR A 49 5.93 -17.35 -2.84
N GLU A 50 5.81 -16.60 -1.73
CA GLU A 50 6.68 -16.67 -0.54
C GLU A 50 8.19 -16.48 -0.79
N GLU A 51 8.60 -16.23 -2.02
CA GLU A 51 9.97 -15.98 -2.46
C GLU A 51 10.11 -14.53 -2.97
N ASP A 52 11.34 -14.18 -3.31
CA ASP A 52 11.63 -12.93 -3.99
C ASP A 52 11.27 -13.00 -5.47
N VAL A 53 10.63 -11.95 -5.97
CA VAL A 53 10.04 -11.92 -7.31
C VAL A 53 10.61 -10.74 -8.09
N ALA A 54 10.96 -10.98 -9.35
CA ALA A 54 11.39 -9.93 -10.26
C ALA A 54 10.24 -8.97 -10.60
N VAL A 55 10.51 -7.67 -10.67
CA VAL A 55 9.51 -6.65 -10.99
C VAL A 55 8.87 -6.91 -12.36
N ASP A 56 9.62 -7.43 -13.33
CA ASP A 56 9.07 -7.80 -14.65
C ASP A 56 8.07 -8.97 -14.56
N GLU A 57 8.36 -9.98 -13.73
CA GLU A 57 7.45 -11.09 -13.49
C GLU A 57 6.19 -10.63 -12.77
N LEU A 58 6.35 -9.79 -11.74
CA LEU A 58 5.24 -9.17 -11.04
C LEU A 58 4.37 -8.33 -12.00
N ALA A 59 5.01 -7.56 -12.89
CA ALA A 59 4.32 -6.78 -13.91
C ALA A 59 3.54 -7.65 -14.88
N LYS A 60 4.11 -8.78 -15.30
CA LYS A 60 3.41 -9.77 -16.13
C LYS A 60 2.16 -10.31 -15.44
N HIS A 61 2.28 -10.70 -14.17
CA HIS A 61 1.15 -11.19 -13.39
C HIS A 61 0.04 -10.13 -13.27
N VAL A 62 0.41 -8.91 -12.87
CA VAL A 62 -0.54 -7.80 -12.72
C VAL A 62 -1.19 -7.43 -14.06
N ALA A 63 -0.44 -7.35 -15.15
CA ALA A 63 -0.96 -7.08 -16.49
C ALA A 63 -1.94 -8.16 -16.95
N THR A 64 -1.67 -9.43 -16.63
CA THR A 64 -2.56 -10.56 -16.93
C THR A 64 -3.86 -10.43 -16.13
N ALA A 65 -3.76 -10.16 -14.83
CA ALA A 65 -4.91 -10.02 -13.94
C ALA A 65 -5.76 -8.75 -14.18
N GLU A 66 -5.23 -7.77 -14.90
CA GLU A 66 -5.99 -6.58 -15.33
C GLU A 66 -6.83 -6.78 -16.57
N ARG A 67 -6.50 -7.80 -17.37
CA ARG A 67 -7.23 -8.10 -18.57
C ARG A 67 -8.38 -9.05 -18.28
N SER A 68 -9.54 -8.70 -18.80
CA SER A 68 -10.69 -9.60 -18.87
C SER A 68 -10.61 -10.43 -20.15
N GLY A 69 -10.94 -11.72 -20.10
CA GLY A 69 -11.18 -12.50 -21.31
C GLY A 69 -9.98 -13.21 -21.96
N GLY A 70 -8.85 -13.36 -21.27
CA GLY A 70 -7.76 -14.24 -21.75
C GLY A 70 -6.87 -13.67 -22.86
N GLU A 71 -6.92 -12.37 -23.10
CA GLU A 71 -6.05 -11.68 -24.07
C GLU A 71 -4.56 -11.84 -23.73
N THR A 72 -3.74 -12.09 -24.76
CA THR A 72 -2.29 -12.26 -24.59
C THR A 72 -1.60 -10.94 -24.20
N VAL A 73 -0.93 -10.94 -23.04
CA VAL A 73 -0.13 -9.81 -22.54
C VAL A 73 1.06 -9.51 -23.47
N THR A 74 1.07 -8.31 -24.07
CA THR A 74 2.18 -7.88 -24.93
C THR A 74 3.36 -7.40 -24.09
N ALA A 75 4.55 -7.32 -24.69
CA ALA A 75 5.72 -6.73 -24.03
C ALA A 75 5.50 -5.27 -23.64
N ALA A 76 4.77 -4.50 -24.47
CA ALA A 76 4.44 -3.11 -24.17
C ALA A 76 3.50 -2.96 -22.97
N ASP A 77 2.57 -3.89 -22.78
CA ASP A 77 1.72 -3.92 -21.58
C ASP A 77 2.54 -4.18 -20.33
N ARG A 78 3.42 -5.20 -20.37
CA ARG A 78 4.31 -5.51 -19.24
C ARG A 78 5.17 -4.32 -18.87
N GLN A 79 5.81 -3.67 -19.86
CA GLN A 79 6.64 -2.50 -19.62
C GLN A 79 5.84 -1.37 -18.96
N ARG A 80 4.62 -1.08 -19.45
CA ARG A 80 3.76 -0.05 -18.83
C ARG A 80 3.40 -0.38 -17.39
N VAL A 81 3.10 -1.64 -17.09
CA VAL A 81 2.82 -2.07 -15.72
C VAL A 81 4.07 -2.02 -14.86
N ALA A 82 5.22 -2.49 -15.34
CA ALA A 82 6.49 -2.45 -14.62
C ALA A 82 6.88 -1.02 -14.21
N THR A 83 6.82 -0.06 -15.14
CA THR A 83 7.05 1.36 -14.85
C THR A 83 6.10 1.87 -13.76
N SER A 84 4.81 1.54 -13.87
CA SER A 84 3.81 1.94 -12.86
C SER A 84 4.04 1.27 -11.50
N LEU A 85 4.46 0.01 -11.47
CA LEU A 85 4.82 -0.69 -10.24
C LEU A 85 6.00 -0.01 -9.56
N TYR A 86 7.06 0.25 -10.32
CA TYR A 86 8.30 0.84 -9.83
C TYR A 86 8.11 2.24 -9.24
N HIS A 87 7.38 3.12 -9.93
CA HIS A 87 7.28 4.52 -9.53
C HIS A 87 6.13 4.83 -8.57
N ALA A 88 5.03 4.04 -8.60
CA ALA A 88 3.80 4.42 -7.88
C ALA A 88 3.29 3.38 -6.89
N HIS A 89 3.44 2.08 -7.19
CA HIS A 89 2.80 1.04 -6.38
C HIS A 89 3.73 0.40 -5.35
N LEU A 90 4.91 -0.05 -5.78
CA LEU A 90 5.88 -0.68 -4.90
C LEU A 90 6.42 0.29 -3.84
N PRO A 91 6.76 1.56 -4.15
CA PRO A 91 7.17 2.51 -3.12
C PRO A 91 6.15 2.64 -1.98
N LYS A 92 4.85 2.72 -2.30
CA LYS A 92 3.78 2.81 -1.29
C LYS A 92 3.63 1.54 -0.45
N LEU A 93 3.85 0.37 -1.05
CA LEU A 93 3.84 -0.89 -0.30
C LEU A 93 5.08 -1.03 0.59
N VAL A 94 6.22 -0.48 0.17
CA VAL A 94 7.45 -0.42 0.97
C VAL A 94 7.30 0.57 2.12
N ASP A 95 6.74 1.76 1.86
CA ASP A 95 6.47 2.78 2.89
C ASP A 95 5.55 2.22 3.98
N ALA A 96 4.53 1.43 3.60
CA ALA A 96 3.64 0.74 4.52
C ALA A 96 4.26 -0.52 5.17
N GLY A 97 5.51 -0.85 4.84
CA GLY A 97 6.25 -1.99 5.40
C GLY A 97 5.71 -3.37 4.99
N LEU A 98 4.90 -3.46 3.92
CA LEU A 98 4.27 -4.70 3.47
C LEU A 98 5.17 -5.53 2.56
N VAL A 99 6.01 -4.84 1.79
CA VAL A 99 7.01 -5.44 0.91
C VAL A 99 8.35 -4.74 1.10
N ALA A 100 9.43 -5.38 0.67
CA ALA A 100 10.76 -4.80 0.70
C ALA A 100 11.49 -5.12 -0.61
N TRP A 101 12.30 -4.17 -1.07
CA TRP A 101 13.29 -4.44 -2.11
C TRP A 101 14.34 -5.40 -1.58
N GLN A 102 14.74 -6.38 -2.38
CA GLN A 102 15.86 -7.26 -2.02
C GLN A 102 17.16 -6.48 -1.99
N ASP A 103 17.39 -5.70 -3.05
CA ASP A 103 18.49 -4.74 -3.14
C ASP A 103 17.90 -3.32 -3.30
N PRO A 104 18.17 -2.39 -2.36
CA PRO A 104 17.64 -1.03 -2.41
C PRO A 104 18.27 -0.15 -3.51
N ASP A 105 19.43 -0.54 -4.04
CA ASP A 105 20.15 0.15 -5.12
C ASP A 105 19.70 -0.37 -6.50
N GLU A 106 19.50 -1.68 -6.66
CA GLU A 106 19.07 -2.27 -7.94
C GLU A 106 17.55 -2.24 -8.15
N ARG A 107 16.75 -2.47 -7.09
CA ARG A 107 15.26 -2.43 -7.09
C ARG A 107 14.61 -3.22 -8.22
N ASP A 108 15.19 -4.37 -8.55
CA ASP A 108 14.75 -5.28 -9.59
C ASP A 108 13.90 -6.44 -9.03
N ARG A 109 14.07 -6.76 -7.74
CA ARG A 109 13.38 -7.83 -7.02
C ARG A 109 12.74 -7.33 -5.73
N VAL A 110 11.56 -7.86 -5.44
CA VAL A 110 10.76 -7.51 -4.26
C VAL A 110 10.30 -8.77 -3.53
N THR A 111 10.22 -8.71 -2.21
CA THR A 111 9.69 -9.78 -1.36
C THR A 111 8.64 -9.26 -0.39
N THR A 112 7.76 -10.14 0.06
CA THR A 112 6.77 -9.81 1.10
C THR A 112 7.45 -9.81 2.47
N THR A 113 7.20 -8.79 3.28
CA THR A 113 7.68 -8.76 4.67
C THR A 113 6.81 -9.64 5.58
N ARG A 114 7.24 -9.83 6.83
CA ARG A 114 6.40 -10.47 7.85
C ARG A 114 5.05 -9.75 8.03
N ALA A 115 5.04 -8.42 7.96
CA ALA A 115 3.82 -7.63 8.08
C ALA A 115 2.87 -7.92 6.91
N GLY A 116 3.39 -7.89 5.67
CA GLY A 116 2.63 -8.24 4.47
C GLY A 116 2.06 -9.65 4.49
N GLN A 117 2.80 -10.62 5.04
CA GLN A 117 2.32 -12.00 5.19
C GLN A 117 1.22 -12.15 6.24
N SER A 118 1.34 -11.41 7.35
CA SER A 118 0.40 -11.46 8.47
C SER A 118 -0.94 -10.75 8.23
N LEU A 119 -1.10 -10.06 7.08
CA LEU A 119 -2.34 -9.36 6.79
C LEU A 119 -3.52 -10.33 6.68
N PRO A 120 -4.65 -10.05 7.37
CA PRO A 120 -5.86 -10.85 7.22
C PRO A 120 -6.29 -10.85 5.75
N THR A 121 -6.58 -12.03 5.20
CA THR A 121 -7.08 -12.16 3.82
C THR A 121 -8.37 -11.36 3.61
N GLU A 122 -9.15 -11.12 4.67
CA GLU A 122 -10.33 -10.25 4.72
C GLU A 122 -10.05 -8.79 4.31
N LEU A 123 -8.83 -8.29 4.52
CA LEU A 123 -8.43 -6.94 4.10
C LEU A 123 -8.27 -6.84 2.56
N SER A 124 -8.39 -7.95 1.83
CA SER A 124 -8.42 -7.97 0.36
C SER A 124 -9.77 -7.53 -0.23
N TRP A 125 -10.85 -7.54 0.57
CA TRP A 125 -12.23 -7.29 0.12
C TRP A 125 -12.95 -6.12 0.80
N MET A 126 -12.41 -5.49 1.85
CA MET A 126 -13.17 -4.42 2.53
C MET A 126 -13.45 -3.23 1.58
N PRO A 127 -14.72 -2.87 1.34
CA PRO A 127 -15.05 -1.58 0.77
C PRO A 127 -14.54 -0.52 1.74
N SER A 128 -13.99 0.59 1.20
CA SER A 128 -13.67 1.77 1.99
C SER A 128 -14.88 2.09 2.85
N SER A 129 -14.77 1.91 4.17
CA SER A 129 -15.83 2.26 5.10
C SER A 129 -15.87 3.78 5.14
N SER A 130 -16.55 4.38 4.16
CA SER A 130 -17.05 5.73 4.32
C SER A 130 -18.12 5.69 5.39
N ASP A 131 -17.84 6.43 6.45
CA ASP A 131 -18.84 7.13 7.24
C ASP A 131 -19.69 6.28 8.20
N THR A 132 -19.31 6.32 9.47
CA THR A 132 -20.27 6.16 10.57
C THR A 132 -20.60 7.56 11.06
N GLY A 133 -21.49 8.26 10.34
CA GLY A 133 -22.14 9.46 10.85
C GLY A 133 -22.93 9.09 12.10
N GLY A 134 -22.49 9.58 13.25
CA GLY A 134 -23.20 9.46 14.51
C GLY A 134 -24.38 10.43 14.53
N GLU A 135 -25.58 9.89 14.77
CA GLU A 135 -26.82 10.62 15.03
C GLU A 135 -26.88 11.09 16.50
#